data_AF-A0AAD5S0R9-F1
#
_entry.id   AF-A0AAD5S0R9-F1
#
_cell.length_a   1.000
_cell.length_b   1.000
_cell.length_c   1.000
_cell.angle_alpha   90.00
_cell.angle_beta   90.00
_cell.angle_gamma   90.00
#
_symmetry.space_group_name_H-M   'P 1'
#
loop_
_entity.id
_entity.type
_entity.pdbx_description
1 polymer ?
#
loop_
_entity_poly.entity_id
_entity_poly.type
_entity_poly.pdbx_seq_one_letter_code
_entity_poly.pdbx_strand_id
1 'polypeptide(L)'
;MGLGFLSSVKVETRVSVAHIIAIVASSDLDKEDRAAVFRNLLEERIAVVKDKSKQISLEARHGSTVALGFLIGRLRYRYPQAYASFVPEDLLQKATATIAEELNESSSITLLGVCQALAEAGRYAPLSLPKGDAAAMEVDSGAGAAESRAWTIESVIQKLISLVRLSKDPKVQEKAITTLGHLTVGDKSLVDKVLTFFYTLPSTLTKQIEIHFTIGDAVSAVGCGWGSANMERYLDV
;
A
#
# COMPACT_ATOMS: atom_id res chain seq x y z
N MET A 1 -0.90 -1.89 24.05
CA MET A 1 -0.48 -0.48 24.30
C MET A 1 -0.35 0.21 22.94
N GLY A 2 -1.17 1.24 22.64
CA GLY A 2 -1.05 2.07 21.43
C GLY A 2 -2.27 2.15 20.49
N LEU A 3 -3.31 1.34 20.72
CA LEU A 3 -4.42 1.15 19.76
C LEU A 3 -5.33 2.38 19.56
N GLY A 4 -5.47 3.26 20.56
CA GLY A 4 -6.44 4.36 20.52
C GLY A 4 -6.13 5.47 19.49
N PHE A 5 -4.87 5.62 19.08
CA PHE A 5 -4.50 6.67 18.12
C PHE A 5 -4.58 6.23 16.66
N LEU A 6 -4.63 4.91 16.40
CA LEU A 6 -4.95 4.39 15.07
C LEU A 6 -6.41 4.69 14.67
N SER A 7 -7.28 4.97 15.64
CA SER A 7 -8.66 5.45 15.42
C SER A 7 -8.81 6.96 15.62
N SER A 8 -7.71 7.72 15.68
CA SER A 8 -7.77 9.19 15.79
C SER A 8 -8.56 9.77 14.62
N VAL A 9 -9.33 10.85 14.84
CA VAL A 9 -10.04 11.57 13.77
C VAL A 9 -9.08 12.25 12.78
N LYS A 10 -7.86 12.59 13.21
CA LYS A 10 -6.83 13.22 12.38
C LYS A 10 -6.07 12.17 11.57
N VAL A 11 -6.08 12.30 10.25
CA VAL A 11 -5.42 11.37 9.32
C VAL A 11 -3.93 11.29 9.59
N GLU A 12 -3.29 12.44 9.78
CA GLU A 12 -1.86 12.59 9.99
C GLU A 12 -1.42 11.85 11.26
N THR A 13 -2.23 11.96 12.34
CA THR A 13 -1.97 11.21 13.57
C THR A 13 -2.04 9.71 13.34
N ARG A 14 -3.02 9.21 12.58
CA ARG A 14 -3.12 7.78 12.27
C ARG A 14 -1.90 7.29 11.50
N VAL A 15 -1.47 8.07 10.50
CA VAL A 15 -0.31 7.75 9.67
C VAL A 15 0.99 7.73 10.49
N SER A 16 1.25 8.78 11.28
CA SER A 16 2.47 8.84 12.11
C SER A 16 2.52 7.71 13.13
N VAL A 17 1.38 7.40 13.77
CA VAL A 17 1.31 6.30 14.74
C VAL A 17 1.47 4.94 14.07
N ALA A 18 0.87 4.73 12.90
CA ALA A 18 1.06 3.51 12.10
C ALA A 18 2.55 3.29 11.78
N HIS A 19 3.26 4.36 11.40
CA HIS A 19 4.70 4.30 11.14
C HIS A 19 5.51 3.97 12.42
N ILE A 20 5.25 4.66 13.52
CA ILE A 20 5.92 4.39 14.82
C ILE A 20 5.68 2.96 15.28
N ILE A 21 4.44 2.46 15.17
CA ILE A 21 4.10 1.08 15.52
C ILE A 21 4.94 0.11 14.69
N ALA A 22 5.10 0.35 13.38
CA ALA A 22 5.92 -0.52 12.56
C ALA A 22 7.40 -0.51 12.97
N ILE A 23 7.96 0.66 13.30
CA ILE A 23 9.33 0.79 13.81
C ILE A 23 9.50 0.03 15.13
N VAL A 24 8.57 0.16 16.07
CA VAL A 24 8.67 -0.49 17.39
C VAL A 24 8.37 -1.98 17.30
N ALA A 25 7.40 -2.39 16.49
CA ALA A 25 7.00 -3.79 16.38
C ALA A 25 8.09 -4.63 15.71
N SER A 26 8.74 -4.10 14.67
CA SER A 26 9.79 -4.80 13.93
C SER A 26 11.18 -4.74 14.60
N SER A 27 11.29 -4.29 15.86
CA SER A 27 12.57 -4.29 16.58
C SER A 27 12.80 -5.63 17.28
N ASP A 28 14.03 -6.12 17.19
CA ASP A 28 14.53 -7.34 17.83
C ASP A 28 13.68 -8.59 17.55
N LEU A 29 13.28 -8.81 16.28
CA LEU A 29 12.46 -9.99 15.90
C LEU A 29 13.20 -11.33 16.07
N ASP A 30 14.52 -11.31 16.21
CA ASP A 30 15.37 -12.45 16.55
C ASP A 30 15.10 -13.02 17.95
N LYS A 31 14.44 -12.25 18.84
CA LYS A 31 13.98 -12.74 20.14
C LYS A 31 12.64 -13.49 19.98
N GLU A 32 12.54 -14.68 20.57
CA GLU A 32 11.45 -15.64 20.34
C GLU A 32 10.04 -15.04 20.53
N ASP A 33 9.84 -14.25 21.60
CA ASP A 33 8.55 -13.61 21.89
C ASP A 33 8.20 -12.47 20.92
N ARG A 34 9.20 -11.82 20.32
CA ARG A 34 9.00 -10.59 19.53
C ARG A 34 8.41 -10.90 18.17
N ALA A 35 8.85 -11.97 17.51
CA ALA A 35 8.25 -12.44 16.27
C ALA A 35 6.79 -12.87 16.47
N ALA A 36 6.44 -13.51 17.59
CA ALA A 36 5.05 -13.83 17.93
C ALA A 36 4.19 -12.57 18.10
N VAL A 37 4.67 -11.58 18.85
CA VAL A 37 3.97 -10.30 19.02
C VAL A 37 3.76 -9.57 17.68
N PHE A 38 4.76 -9.58 16.80
CA PHE A 38 4.65 -8.99 15.47
C PHE A 38 3.58 -9.68 14.61
N ARG A 39 3.54 -11.01 14.62
CA ARG A 39 2.53 -11.80 13.91
C ARG A 39 1.12 -11.53 14.44
N ASN A 40 0.95 -11.52 15.76
CA ASN A 40 -0.33 -11.19 16.39
C ASN A 40 -0.81 -9.78 16.00
N LEU A 41 0.12 -8.81 15.93
CA LEU A 41 -0.22 -7.45 15.49
C LEU A 41 -0.69 -7.43 14.04
N LEU A 42 -0.04 -8.15 13.12
CA LEU A 42 -0.52 -8.29 11.73
C LEU A 42 -1.93 -8.88 11.69
N GLU A 43 -2.17 -9.99 12.40
CA GLU A 43 -3.48 -10.65 12.45
C GLU A 43 -4.58 -9.74 13.01
N GLU A 44 -4.29 -9.04 14.10
CA GLU A 44 -5.22 -8.09 14.72
C GLU A 44 -5.57 -6.95 13.74
N ARG A 45 -4.58 -6.40 13.02
CA ARG A 45 -4.82 -5.36 12.03
C ARG A 45 -5.61 -5.89 10.83
N ILE A 46 -5.33 -7.10 10.35
CA ILE A 46 -6.12 -7.75 9.30
C ILE A 46 -7.58 -7.88 9.75
N ALA A 47 -7.82 -8.33 10.98
CA ALA A 47 -9.17 -8.48 11.51
C ALA A 47 -9.93 -7.14 11.53
N VAL A 48 -9.29 -6.06 11.97
CA VAL A 48 -9.91 -4.72 11.98
C VAL A 48 -10.18 -4.19 10.56
N VAL A 49 -9.30 -4.43 9.59
CA VAL A 49 -9.54 -4.00 8.20
C VAL A 49 -10.71 -4.75 7.57
N LYS A 50 -10.81 -6.06 7.83
CA LYS A 50 -11.87 -6.92 7.28
C LYS A 50 -13.23 -6.73 7.96
N ASP A 51 -13.26 -6.21 9.18
CA ASP A 51 -14.51 -5.95 9.88
C ASP A 51 -15.23 -4.72 9.28
N LYS A 52 -16.22 -5.01 8.43
CA LYS A 52 -17.11 -4.03 7.81
C LYS A 52 -18.36 -3.76 8.65
N SER A 53 -18.44 -4.29 9.87
CA SER A 53 -19.56 -4.02 10.77
C SER A 53 -19.56 -2.56 11.21
N LYS A 54 -20.71 -2.08 11.71
CA LYS A 54 -20.84 -0.72 12.26
C LYS A 54 -20.01 -0.50 13.55
N GLN A 55 -19.39 -1.56 14.10
CA GLN A 55 -18.59 -1.47 15.32
C GLN A 55 -17.21 -0.87 15.07
N ILE A 56 -16.65 -1.06 13.88
CA ILE A 56 -15.36 -0.50 13.50
C ILE A 56 -15.57 0.81 12.75
N SER A 57 -15.00 1.89 13.28
CA SER A 57 -15.07 3.18 12.64
C SER A 57 -14.20 3.24 11.37
N LEU A 58 -14.53 4.14 10.45
CA LEU A 58 -13.74 4.35 9.24
C LEU A 58 -12.30 4.75 9.56
N GLU A 59 -12.09 5.52 10.62
CA GLU A 59 -10.79 5.92 11.14
C GLU A 59 -9.98 4.71 11.59
N ALA A 60 -10.58 3.82 12.37
CA ALA A 60 -9.93 2.60 12.86
C ALA A 60 -9.55 1.67 11.69
N ARG A 61 -10.44 1.53 10.70
CA ARG A 61 -10.17 0.76 9.48
C ARG A 61 -9.00 1.37 8.70
N HIS A 62 -9.07 2.67 8.41
CA HIS A 62 -8.01 3.41 7.73
C HIS A 62 -6.65 3.29 8.45
N GLY A 63 -6.60 3.54 9.76
CA GLY A 63 -5.36 3.47 10.54
C GLY A 63 -4.76 2.06 10.51
N SER A 64 -5.60 1.03 10.53
CA SER A 64 -5.17 -0.37 10.44
C SER A 64 -4.63 -0.72 9.06
N THR A 65 -5.29 -0.26 7.99
CA THR A 65 -4.82 -0.45 6.60
C THR A 65 -3.43 0.16 6.41
N VAL A 66 -3.23 1.40 6.85
CA VAL A 66 -1.92 2.07 6.77
C VAL A 66 -0.87 1.37 7.63
N ALA A 67 -1.24 0.93 8.84
CA ALA A 67 -0.33 0.18 9.72
C ALA A 67 0.14 -1.14 9.11
N LEU A 68 -0.74 -1.89 8.43
CA LEU A 68 -0.32 -3.10 7.71
C LEU A 68 0.76 -2.80 6.67
N GLY A 69 0.59 -1.75 5.87
CA GLY A 69 1.58 -1.34 4.88
C GLY A 69 2.95 -1.03 5.50
N PHE A 70 2.96 -0.22 6.55
CA PHE A 70 4.21 0.10 7.26
C PHE A 70 4.84 -1.11 7.93
N LEU A 71 4.06 -2.02 8.55
CA LEU A 71 4.58 -3.24 9.17
C LEU A 71 5.29 -4.12 8.13
N ILE A 72 4.65 -4.37 6.98
CA ILE A 72 5.21 -5.17 5.89
C ILE A 72 6.49 -4.51 5.34
N GLY A 73 6.41 -3.21 5.02
CA GLY A 73 7.55 -2.46 4.49
C GLY A 73 8.74 -2.48 5.44
N ARG A 74 8.49 -2.27 6.73
CA ARG A 74 9.54 -2.19 7.75
C ARG A 74 10.19 -3.53 8.04
N LEU A 75 9.40 -4.61 8.09
CA LEU A 75 9.91 -5.97 8.20
C LEU A 75 10.91 -6.26 7.08
N ARG A 76 10.55 -5.95 5.83
CA ARG A 76 11.38 -6.18 4.64
C ARG A 76 12.60 -5.28 4.57
N TYR A 77 12.49 -4.04 5.05
CA TYR A 77 13.63 -3.12 5.18
C TYR A 77 14.68 -3.64 6.17
N ARG A 78 14.27 -4.05 7.38
CA ARG A 78 15.20 -4.47 8.44
C ARG A 78 15.76 -5.87 8.23
N TYR A 79 14.97 -6.77 7.64
CA TYR A 79 15.31 -8.18 7.52
C TYR A 79 15.19 -8.66 6.07
N PRO A 80 15.91 -8.06 5.10
CA PRO A 80 15.71 -8.31 3.66
C PRO A 80 15.91 -9.78 3.25
N GLN A 81 16.72 -10.54 3.99
CA GLN A 81 17.01 -11.96 3.74
C GLN A 81 16.42 -12.91 4.80
N ALA A 82 15.86 -12.38 5.89
CA ALA A 82 15.42 -13.16 7.04
C ALA A 82 13.94 -12.96 7.40
N TYR A 83 13.22 -12.04 6.74
CA TYR A 83 11.82 -11.77 7.09
C TYR A 83 10.93 -13.02 7.11
N ALA A 84 11.19 -13.97 6.20
CA ALA A 84 10.45 -15.22 6.08
C ALA A 84 10.61 -16.16 7.30
N SER A 85 11.67 -16.01 8.10
CA SER A 85 11.81 -16.77 9.36
C SER A 85 11.00 -16.17 10.51
N PHE A 86 10.62 -14.88 10.41
CA PHE A 86 9.84 -14.20 11.45
C PHE A 86 8.35 -14.20 11.15
N VAL A 87 7.98 -14.08 9.88
CA VAL A 87 6.59 -14.01 9.43
C VAL A 87 6.37 -14.98 8.28
N PRO A 88 5.46 -15.95 8.43
CA PRO A 88 5.07 -16.85 7.35
C PRO A 88 4.57 -16.11 6.11
N GLU A 89 4.90 -16.63 4.92
CA GLU A 89 4.54 -16.00 3.64
C GLU A 89 3.02 -15.91 3.43
N ASP A 90 2.26 -16.90 3.92
CA ASP A 90 0.79 -16.90 3.86
C ASP A 90 0.18 -15.75 4.65
N LEU A 91 0.76 -15.39 5.81
CA LEU A 91 0.34 -14.24 6.60
C LEU A 91 0.67 -12.92 5.89
N LEU A 92 1.86 -12.80 5.28
CA LEU A 92 2.23 -11.62 4.48
C LEU A 92 1.35 -11.46 3.24
N GLN A 93 1.04 -12.57 2.57
CA GLN A 93 0.13 -12.60 1.44
C GLN A 93 -1.28 -12.18 1.84
N LYS A 94 -1.80 -12.74 2.94
CA LYS A 94 -3.11 -12.38 3.49
C LYS A 94 -3.17 -10.90 3.88
N ALA A 95 -2.12 -10.37 4.52
CA ALA A 95 -2.03 -8.96 4.88
C ALA A 95 -2.06 -8.05 3.64
N THR A 96 -1.24 -8.37 2.63
CA THR A 96 -1.14 -7.60 1.39
C THR A 96 -2.43 -7.65 0.58
N ALA A 97 -3.07 -8.82 0.48
CA ALA A 97 -4.38 -8.97 -0.17
C ALA A 97 -5.47 -8.17 0.56
N THR A 98 -5.44 -8.14 1.90
CA THR A 98 -6.38 -7.35 2.71
C THR A 98 -6.22 -5.84 2.45
N ILE A 99 -4.99 -5.34 2.27
CA ILE A 99 -4.77 -3.95 1.84
C ILE A 99 -5.35 -3.73 0.43
N ALA A 100 -5.09 -4.66 -0.50
CA ALA A 100 -5.55 -4.54 -1.88
C ALA A 100 -7.08 -4.57 -2.00
N GLU A 101 -7.78 -5.37 -1.19
CA GLU A 101 -9.25 -5.42 -1.12
C GLU A 101 -9.88 -4.03 -0.89
N GLU A 102 -9.25 -3.19 -0.07
CA GLU A 102 -9.72 -1.82 0.19
C GLU A 102 -9.62 -0.89 -1.04
N LEU A 103 -8.92 -1.25 -2.12
CA LEU A 103 -8.94 -0.50 -3.40
C LEU A 103 -10.33 -0.48 -4.06
N ASN A 104 -11.24 -1.37 -3.64
CA ASN A 104 -12.62 -1.40 -4.13
C ASN A 104 -13.53 -0.38 -3.45
N GLU A 105 -13.07 0.27 -2.38
CA GLU A 105 -13.82 1.31 -1.69
C GLU A 105 -13.86 2.60 -2.52
N SER A 106 -14.91 3.39 -2.37
CA SER A 106 -15.10 4.65 -3.11
C SER A 106 -14.66 5.89 -2.32
N SER A 107 -14.45 5.76 -1.02
CA SER A 107 -14.12 6.87 -0.14
C SER A 107 -12.67 7.34 -0.36
N SER A 108 -12.48 8.62 -0.72
CA SER A 108 -11.15 9.21 -0.94
C SER A 108 -10.18 8.95 0.21
N ILE A 109 -10.65 9.08 1.47
CA ILE A 109 -9.78 8.85 2.63
C ILE A 109 -9.26 7.41 2.67
N THR A 110 -10.10 6.44 2.31
CA THR A 110 -9.72 5.02 2.26
C THR A 110 -8.74 4.80 1.13
N LEU A 111 -9.05 5.28 -0.08
CA LEU A 111 -8.18 5.13 -1.24
C LEU A 111 -6.80 5.76 -1.02
N LEU A 112 -6.71 6.94 -0.39
CA LEU A 112 -5.45 7.58 -0.02
C LEU A 112 -4.63 6.70 0.94
N GLY A 113 -5.28 6.15 1.97
CA GLY A 113 -4.64 5.26 2.94
C GLY A 113 -4.17 3.94 2.33
N VAL A 114 -4.94 3.37 1.40
CA VAL A 114 -4.60 2.12 0.70
C VAL A 114 -3.43 2.32 -0.25
N CYS A 115 -3.46 3.39 -1.06
CA CYS A 115 -2.35 3.75 -1.92
C CYS A 115 -1.07 3.91 -1.08
N GLN A 116 -1.13 4.61 0.06
CA GLN A 116 -0.01 4.69 0.97
C GLN A 116 0.46 3.32 1.49
N ALA A 117 -0.46 2.49 1.97
CA ALA A 117 -0.13 1.18 2.52
C ALA A 117 0.55 0.27 1.47
N LEU A 118 0.06 0.26 0.23
CA LEU A 118 0.67 -0.47 -0.88
C LEU A 118 2.05 0.07 -1.24
N ALA A 119 2.21 1.39 -1.26
CA ALA A 119 3.49 2.04 -1.52
C ALA A 119 4.54 1.63 -0.46
N GLU A 120 4.17 1.56 0.82
CA GLU A 120 5.06 1.09 1.89
C GLU A 120 5.37 -0.41 1.79
N ALA A 121 4.34 -1.24 1.59
CA ALA A 121 4.49 -2.69 1.53
C ALA A 121 5.38 -3.14 0.36
N GLY A 122 5.29 -2.45 -0.79
CA GLY A 122 6.03 -2.77 -2.01
C GLY A 122 7.31 -1.97 -2.21
N ARG A 123 7.72 -1.11 -1.27
CA ARG A 123 8.88 -0.22 -1.45
C ARG A 123 10.23 -0.96 -1.48
N TYR A 124 10.35 -2.00 -0.66
CA TYR A 124 11.61 -2.71 -0.41
C TYR A 124 11.71 -4.09 -1.07
N ALA A 125 10.59 -4.64 -1.52
CA ALA A 125 10.50 -5.92 -2.21
C ALA A 125 9.17 -5.99 -2.98
N PRO A 126 9.01 -6.89 -3.97
CA PRO A 126 7.73 -7.09 -4.65
C PRO A 126 6.61 -7.37 -3.65
N LEU A 127 5.39 -6.88 -3.91
CA LEU A 127 4.22 -7.18 -3.07
C LEU A 127 4.08 -8.71 -2.89
N SER A 128 3.77 -9.17 -1.67
CA SER A 128 3.46 -10.59 -1.39
C SER A 128 2.10 -10.94 -1.99
N LEU A 129 2.02 -10.97 -3.32
CA LEU A 129 0.84 -11.36 -4.10
C LEU A 129 1.30 -12.25 -5.25
N PRO A 130 0.46 -13.19 -5.70
CA PRO A 130 0.79 -14.02 -6.84
C PRO A 130 0.99 -13.15 -8.10
N LYS A 131 1.99 -13.56 -8.90
CA LYS A 131 2.11 -13.11 -10.29
C LYS A 131 1.07 -13.89 -11.10
N GLY A 132 0.06 -13.19 -11.61
CA GLY A 132 -0.98 -13.78 -12.43
C GLY A 132 -1.62 -12.70 -13.28
N ASP A 133 -2.09 -13.08 -14.47
CA ASP A 133 -2.74 -12.16 -15.39
C ASP A 133 -3.99 -11.56 -14.72
N ALA A 134 -4.15 -10.24 -14.83
CA ALA A 134 -5.42 -9.58 -14.49
C ALA A 134 -6.45 -10.00 -15.54
N ALA A 135 -6.97 -11.22 -15.43
CA ALA A 135 -8.22 -11.56 -16.09
C ALA A 135 -9.26 -10.55 -15.58
N ALA A 136 -9.62 -9.64 -16.50
CA ALA A 136 -10.41 -8.43 -16.36
C ALA A 136 -11.13 -8.28 -15.02
N MET A 137 -10.74 -7.24 -14.26
CA MET A 137 -11.75 -6.51 -13.49
C MET A 137 -12.74 -5.94 -14.52
N GLU A 138 -13.75 -6.74 -14.89
CA GLU A 138 -14.88 -6.21 -15.61
C GLU A 138 -15.51 -5.12 -14.73
N VAL A 139 -15.64 -3.95 -15.32
CA VAL A 139 -16.47 -2.87 -14.80
C VAL A 139 -17.91 -3.31 -15.03
N ASP A 140 -18.40 -4.28 -14.24
CA ASP A 140 -19.78 -4.71 -14.39
C ASP A 140 -20.71 -3.84 -13.54
N SER A 141 -21.41 -2.96 -14.25
CA SER A 141 -22.72 -2.45 -13.88
C SER A 141 -23.73 -3.61 -13.83
N GLY A 142 -23.72 -4.42 -12.78
CA GLY A 142 -24.63 -5.55 -12.70
C GLY A 142 -24.59 -6.27 -11.36
N ALA A 143 -25.73 -6.36 -10.70
CA ALA A 143 -25.89 -7.12 -9.46
C ALA A 143 -25.69 -8.63 -9.72
N GLY A 144 -24.59 -9.18 -9.25
CA GLY A 144 -24.31 -10.62 -9.25
C GLY A 144 -23.11 -10.92 -8.35
N ALA A 145 -23.23 -11.93 -7.50
CA ALA A 145 -22.27 -12.25 -6.45
C ALA A 145 -20.84 -12.45 -7.00
N ALA A 146 -19.96 -11.49 -6.76
CA ALA A 146 -18.56 -11.57 -7.10
C ALA A 146 -17.89 -12.63 -6.20
N GLU A 147 -17.65 -13.83 -6.74
CA GLU A 147 -16.68 -14.75 -6.18
C GLU A 147 -15.37 -13.98 -6.00
N SER A 148 -14.86 -13.90 -4.77
CA SER A 148 -13.72 -13.08 -4.40
C SER A 148 -12.46 -13.57 -5.12
N ARG A 149 -12.23 -13.08 -6.34
CA ARG A 149 -11.04 -13.40 -7.13
C ARG A 149 -9.83 -12.89 -6.35
N ALA A 150 -8.85 -13.76 -6.11
CA ALA A 150 -7.66 -13.41 -5.35
C ALA A 150 -6.90 -12.26 -6.06
N TRP A 151 -6.51 -11.25 -5.29
CA TRP A 151 -5.69 -10.15 -5.82
C TRP A 151 -4.34 -10.65 -6.31
N THR A 152 -3.96 -10.23 -7.51
CA THR A 152 -2.63 -10.41 -8.11
C THR A 152 -1.89 -9.07 -8.18
N ILE A 153 -0.57 -9.11 -8.35
CA ILE A 153 0.22 -7.89 -8.60
C ILE A 153 -0.35 -7.11 -9.79
N GLU A 154 -0.68 -7.81 -10.88
CA GLU A 154 -1.21 -7.20 -12.10
C GLU A 154 -2.56 -6.50 -11.84
N SER A 155 -3.47 -7.13 -11.09
CA SER A 155 -4.76 -6.52 -10.74
C SER A 155 -4.63 -5.26 -9.87
N VAL A 156 -3.65 -5.22 -8.95
CA VAL A 156 -3.34 -4.02 -8.16
C VAL A 156 -2.87 -2.89 -9.08
N ILE A 157 -1.94 -3.18 -10.00
CA ILE A 157 -1.44 -2.18 -10.95
C ILE A 157 -2.57 -1.66 -11.85
N GLN A 158 -3.42 -2.53 -12.38
CA GLN A 158 -4.56 -2.11 -13.21
C GLN A 158 -5.54 -1.24 -12.42
N LYS A 159 -5.83 -1.60 -11.17
CA LYS A 159 -6.70 -0.82 -10.32
C LYS A 159 -6.10 0.56 -10.00
N LEU A 160 -4.82 0.64 -9.69
CA LEU A 160 -4.12 1.93 -9.48
C LEU A 160 -4.15 2.80 -10.75
N ILE A 161 -3.89 2.22 -11.93
CA ILE A 161 -4.01 2.91 -13.23
C ILE A 161 -5.45 3.43 -13.42
N SER A 162 -6.46 2.64 -13.07
CA SER A 162 -7.85 3.06 -13.15
C SER A 162 -8.17 4.22 -12.21
N LEU A 163 -7.59 4.25 -11.00
CA LEU A 163 -7.74 5.37 -10.07
C LEU A 163 -7.14 6.66 -10.64
N VAL A 164 -5.96 6.58 -11.26
CA VAL A 164 -5.35 7.75 -11.92
C VAL A 164 -6.21 8.26 -13.07
N ARG A 165 -6.85 7.39 -13.84
CA ARG A 165 -7.66 7.79 -15.01
C ARG A 165 -9.08 8.25 -14.66
N LEU A 166 -9.71 7.61 -13.68
CA LEU A 166 -11.15 7.71 -13.45
C LEU A 166 -11.53 8.45 -12.16
N SER A 167 -10.59 8.62 -11.22
CA SER A 167 -10.86 9.37 -10.00
C SER A 167 -11.15 10.84 -10.32
N LYS A 168 -12.18 11.39 -9.67
CA LYS A 168 -12.51 12.82 -9.71
C LYS A 168 -11.77 13.63 -8.63
N ASP A 169 -11.10 12.95 -7.71
CA ASP A 169 -10.31 13.55 -6.65
C ASP A 169 -8.82 13.58 -7.08
N PRO A 170 -8.25 14.77 -7.36
CA PRO A 170 -6.86 14.90 -7.79
C PRO A 170 -5.87 14.31 -6.78
N LYS A 171 -6.15 14.38 -5.47
CA LYS A 171 -5.26 13.82 -4.46
C LYS A 171 -5.18 12.31 -4.54
N VAL A 172 -6.27 11.65 -4.90
CA VAL A 172 -6.28 10.20 -5.13
C VAL A 172 -5.48 9.86 -6.39
N GLN A 173 -5.58 10.67 -7.45
CA GLN A 173 -4.78 10.50 -8.67
C GLN A 173 -3.28 10.65 -8.36
N GLU A 174 -2.89 11.74 -7.68
CA GLU A 174 -1.51 11.99 -7.24
C GLU A 174 -0.98 10.81 -6.40
N LYS A 175 -1.74 10.40 -5.37
CA LYS A 175 -1.30 9.32 -4.49
C LYS A 175 -1.16 7.98 -5.22
N ALA A 176 -2.05 7.68 -6.17
CA ALA A 176 -1.93 6.48 -7.00
C ALA A 176 -0.71 6.53 -7.93
N ILE A 177 -0.37 7.70 -8.49
CA ILE A 177 0.86 7.91 -9.27
C ILE A 177 2.10 7.67 -8.41
N THR A 178 2.18 8.29 -7.23
CA THR A 178 3.29 8.07 -6.28
C THR A 178 3.42 6.59 -5.92
N THR A 179 2.29 5.91 -5.67
CA THR A 179 2.26 4.48 -5.33
C THR A 179 2.84 3.63 -6.46
N LEU A 180 2.40 3.85 -7.71
CA LEU A 180 2.93 3.15 -8.87
C LEU A 180 4.44 3.35 -8.99
N GLY A 181 4.94 4.57 -8.80
CA GLY A 181 6.38 4.86 -8.80
C GLY A 181 7.12 4.07 -7.72
N HIS A 182 6.63 4.09 -6.48
CA HIS A 182 7.25 3.40 -5.35
C HIS A 182 7.28 1.87 -5.51
N LEU A 183 6.25 1.27 -6.10
CA LEU A 183 6.21 -0.17 -6.37
C LEU A 183 7.34 -0.62 -7.31
N THR A 184 7.77 0.23 -8.25
CA THR A 184 8.92 -0.09 -9.14
C THR A 184 10.28 -0.07 -8.42
N VAL A 185 10.34 0.53 -7.23
CA VAL A 185 11.57 0.53 -6.42
C VAL A 185 11.82 -0.87 -5.87
N GLY A 186 10.78 -1.53 -5.34
CA GLY A 186 10.84 -2.89 -4.84
C GLY A 186 10.72 -3.98 -5.92
N ASP A 187 10.04 -3.70 -7.04
CA ASP A 187 9.91 -4.64 -8.16
C ASP A 187 10.28 -4.00 -9.51
N LYS A 188 11.51 -4.29 -9.97
CA LYS A 188 12.04 -3.75 -11.23
C LYS A 188 11.32 -4.27 -12.48
N SER A 189 10.58 -5.37 -12.38
CA SER A 189 9.81 -5.88 -13.52
C SER A 189 8.63 -4.98 -13.90
N LEU A 190 8.23 -4.06 -13.01
CA LEU A 190 7.13 -3.12 -13.24
C LEU A 190 7.54 -1.82 -13.97
N VAL A 191 8.86 -1.56 -14.09
CA VAL A 191 9.40 -0.27 -14.55
C VAL A 191 8.85 0.14 -15.93
N ASP A 192 8.99 -0.72 -16.93
CA ASP A 192 8.59 -0.39 -18.31
C ASP A 192 7.09 -0.08 -18.41
N LYS A 193 6.28 -0.88 -17.72
CA LYS A 193 4.82 -0.71 -17.69
C LYS A 193 4.40 0.61 -17.03
N VAL A 194 5.00 0.92 -15.87
CA VAL A 194 4.68 2.15 -15.12
C VAL A 194 5.17 3.39 -15.88
N LEU A 195 6.38 3.38 -16.42
CA LEU A 195 6.90 4.51 -17.21
C LEU A 195 6.08 4.74 -18.48
N THR A 196 5.73 3.67 -19.20
CA THR A 196 4.86 3.77 -20.39
C THR A 196 3.54 4.43 -20.04
N PHE A 197 2.93 4.04 -18.92
CA PHE A 197 1.71 4.67 -18.44
C PHE A 197 1.92 6.16 -18.09
N PHE A 198 2.96 6.49 -17.32
CA PHE A 198 3.27 7.87 -16.96
C PHE A 198 3.49 8.78 -18.16
N TYR A 199 4.11 8.30 -19.24
CA TYR A 199 4.29 9.10 -20.46
C TYR A 199 2.99 9.40 -21.20
N THR A 200 1.90 8.66 -20.96
CA THR A 200 0.58 9.00 -21.51
C THR A 200 -0.15 10.09 -20.73
N LEU A 201 0.21 10.30 -19.46
CA LEU A 201 -0.54 11.18 -18.57
C LEU A 201 -0.44 12.67 -18.95
N PRO A 202 0.75 13.21 -19.32
CA PRO A 202 0.86 14.63 -19.63
C PRO A 202 -0.07 15.13 -20.74
N SER A 203 -0.31 14.30 -21.76
CA SER A 203 -1.26 14.61 -22.83
C SER A 203 -2.72 14.55 -22.40
N THR A 204 -3.04 13.79 -21.36
CA THR A 204 -4.43 13.60 -20.88
C THR A 204 -4.82 14.54 -19.75
N LEU A 205 -3.86 14.96 -18.91
CA LEU A 205 -4.10 15.75 -17.69
C LEU A 205 -3.49 17.16 -17.79
N THR A 206 -3.51 17.74 -18.99
CA THR A 206 -2.80 18.99 -19.38
C THR A 206 -3.05 20.22 -18.50
N LYS A 207 -4.13 20.24 -17.73
CA LYS A 207 -4.52 21.37 -16.86
C LYS A 207 -4.23 21.13 -15.37
N GLN A 208 -3.69 19.98 -15.00
CA GLN A 208 -3.48 19.58 -13.61
C GLN A 208 -1.99 19.65 -13.25
N ILE A 209 -1.52 20.86 -12.96
CA ILE A 209 -0.09 21.15 -12.77
C ILE A 209 0.51 20.30 -11.64
N GLU A 210 -0.22 20.13 -10.54
CA GLU A 210 0.17 19.35 -9.36
C GLU A 210 0.38 17.87 -9.70
N ILE A 211 -0.47 17.31 -10.59
CA ILE A 211 -0.30 15.96 -11.09
C ILE A 211 0.98 15.84 -11.92
N HIS A 212 1.31 16.84 -12.75
CA HIS A 212 2.56 16.81 -13.52
C HIS A 212 3.81 16.82 -12.63
N PHE A 213 3.80 17.60 -11.55
CA PHE A 213 4.87 17.53 -10.54
C PHE A 213 4.94 16.13 -9.92
N THR A 214 3.81 15.56 -9.54
CA THR A 214 3.74 14.21 -8.98
C THR A 214 4.25 13.13 -9.95
N ILE A 215 3.98 13.26 -11.25
CA ILE A 215 4.53 12.38 -12.29
C ILE A 215 6.05 12.52 -12.35
N GLY A 216 6.58 13.75 -12.35
CA GLY A 216 8.02 14.00 -12.33
C GLY A 216 8.70 13.37 -11.11
N ASP A 217 8.08 13.52 -9.94
CA ASP A 217 8.57 12.93 -8.70
C ASP A 217 8.57 11.40 -8.75
N ALA A 218 7.49 10.81 -9.26
CA ALA A 218 7.37 9.36 -9.41
C ALA A 218 8.36 8.81 -10.45
N VAL A 219 8.58 9.50 -11.57
CA VAL A 219 9.61 9.13 -12.56
C VAL A 219 11.02 9.21 -11.95
N SER A 220 11.29 10.23 -11.12
CA SER A 220 12.54 10.33 -10.38
C SER A 220 12.74 9.14 -9.43
N ALA A 221 11.69 8.73 -8.71
CA ALA A 221 11.75 7.53 -7.88
C ALA A 221 11.99 6.25 -8.69
N VAL A 222 11.35 6.10 -9.86
CA VAL A 222 11.54 4.95 -10.75
C VAL A 222 12.98 4.87 -11.26
N GLY A 223 13.53 5.98 -11.74
CA GLY A 223 14.86 6.03 -12.36
C GLY A 223 16.00 6.01 -11.35
N CYS A 224 15.90 6.77 -10.27
CA CYS A 224 16.98 6.95 -9.28
C CYS A 224 16.82 6.05 -8.05
N GLY A 225 15.67 5.39 -7.86
CA GLY A 225 15.38 4.58 -6.68
C GLY A 225 15.64 5.36 -5.38
N TRP A 226 16.35 4.73 -4.45
CA TRP A 226 16.77 5.32 -3.16
C TRP A 226 17.74 6.51 -3.26
N GLY A 227 18.23 6.83 -4.47
CA GLY A 227 19.01 8.04 -4.74
C GLY A 227 18.14 9.27 -5.07
N SER A 228 16.83 9.10 -5.26
CA SER A 228 15.90 10.21 -5.47
C SER A 228 15.68 10.99 -4.17
N ALA A 229 15.64 12.32 -4.25
CA ALA A 229 15.29 13.17 -3.10
C ALA A 229 13.86 12.92 -2.58
N ASN A 230 12.98 12.37 -3.43
CA ASN A 230 11.60 12.06 -3.10
C ASN A 230 11.44 10.67 -2.46
N MET A 231 12.52 9.90 -2.44
CA MET A 231 12.57 8.63 -1.71
C MET A 231 13.20 8.91 -0.37
N GLU A 232 12.37 8.92 0.65
CA GLU A 232 12.80 8.97 2.04
C GLU A 232 13.71 7.77 2.36
N ARG A 233 15.02 8.02 2.38
CA ARG A 233 16.05 7.06 2.77
C ARG A 233 16.11 7.01 4.30
N TYR A 234 15.01 6.68 4.98
CA TYR A 234 15.00 6.71 6.44
C TYR A 234 15.65 5.47 7.06
N LEU A 235 16.91 5.66 7.45
CA LEU A 235 17.43 5.27 8.75
C LEU A 235 16.44 5.69 9.85
N ASP A 236 16.33 4.91 10.92
CA ASP A 236 15.38 4.90 12.05
C ASP A 236 15.02 6.25 12.77
N VAL A 237 15.00 7.42 12.11
CA VAL A 237 14.81 8.76 12.69
C VAL A 237 13.85 9.60 11.85
#